data_AF-A0A7Y5EEV8-F1
#
_entry.id   AF-A0A7Y5EEV8-F1
#
_cell.length_a   1.000
_cell.length_b   1.000
_cell.length_c   1.000
_cell.angle_alpha   90.00
_cell.angle_beta   90.00
_cell.angle_gamma   90.00
#
_symmetry.space_group_name_H-M   'P 1'
#
loop_
_entity.id
_entity.type
_entity.pdbx_description
1 polymer ?
#
loop_
_entity_poly.entity_id
_entity_poly.type
_entity_poly.pdbx_seq_one_letter_code
_entity_poly.pdbx_strand_id
1 'polypeptide(L)'
;MFEAARFGDEISHTSALGGFLIGAALGIALVATVAIATFTCGFGVALLAGLAAGIGGSLLTAAGEAIGSMFSSPSGTITTASPNVFINSRKAARVEKSIGACDKHPGPVQIAEGSTNVFINSVAAARKGDKLTCGATISAGSDNVIIGGGTYRYLPVDDEIPEWLRTTVDVLMAIAGAAGGIAQLIKAGTQAGMKAVMPCALKFTAGFVAGEVASRYVVEPVARKAIGGLVGNPVDLTTGRKLIPDEIDFSLPGLMPIEWSRFYASDLTVDSVLGRGWVLPWEQSVRRQGSFIYLTDNQGREIPFVALQPGERIYNPHEQVYLVCTEGGHYLLQTLDNLFFYFGEVPDTNTEVPLQRIENALGHFLHFTRTPDGT
;
A
#
# COMPACT_ATOMS: atom_id res chain seq x y z
N MET A 1 10.08 -19.36 7.79
CA MET A 1 10.97 -20.22 8.59
C MET A 1 12.38 -20.00 8.06
N PHE A 2 13.35 -19.64 8.89
CA PHE A 2 14.68 -19.18 8.44
C PHE A 2 15.81 -19.97 9.09
N GLU A 3 16.90 -20.17 8.37
CA GLU A 3 18.12 -20.85 8.85
C GLU A 3 18.65 -20.16 10.11
N ALA A 4 18.98 -20.94 11.14
CA ALA A 4 19.50 -20.41 12.39
C ALA A 4 20.87 -19.76 12.19
N ALA A 5 21.06 -18.53 12.68
CA ALA A 5 22.35 -17.86 12.61
C ALA A 5 23.27 -18.31 13.76
N ARG A 6 24.57 -18.37 13.49
CA ARG A 6 25.59 -18.93 14.39
C ARG A 6 26.83 -18.06 14.40
N PHE A 7 27.67 -18.27 15.41
CA PHE A 7 29.00 -17.69 15.48
C PHE A 7 29.81 -17.99 14.22
N GLY A 8 30.39 -16.95 13.64
CA GLY A 8 31.17 -16.96 12.40
C GLY A 8 30.33 -17.00 11.13
N ASP A 9 29.00 -16.98 11.22
CA ASP A 9 28.17 -16.83 10.01
C ASP A 9 28.39 -15.43 9.44
N GLU A 10 28.38 -15.37 8.11
CA GLU A 10 28.70 -14.17 7.35
C GLU A 10 27.57 -13.13 7.44
N ILE A 11 27.96 -11.86 7.41
CA ILE A 11 27.07 -10.73 7.24
C ILE A 11 27.39 -10.02 5.92
N SER A 12 26.37 -9.51 5.24
CA SER A 12 26.53 -8.81 3.98
C SER A 12 25.79 -7.50 3.95
N HIS A 13 26.34 -6.56 3.19
CA HIS A 13 25.65 -5.34 2.77
C HIS A 13 25.21 -5.49 1.33
N THR A 14 24.04 -4.95 1.03
CA THR A 14 23.54 -4.87 -0.34
C THR A 14 24.13 -3.65 -1.06
N SER A 15 23.82 -3.54 -2.35
CA SER A 15 24.14 -2.37 -3.15
C SER A 15 22.90 -1.48 -3.34
N ALA A 16 21.91 -1.59 -2.45
CA ALA A 16 20.65 -0.87 -2.53
C ALA A 16 20.85 0.65 -2.61
N LEU A 17 21.79 1.20 -1.82
CA LEU A 17 22.13 2.63 -1.88
C LEU A 17 22.64 3.05 -3.27
N GLY A 18 23.52 2.26 -3.88
CA GLY A 18 24.05 2.56 -5.22
C GLY A 18 22.96 2.52 -6.29
N GLY A 19 22.11 1.49 -6.24
CA GLY A 19 20.95 1.37 -7.11
C GLY A 19 19.94 2.50 -6.93
N PHE A 20 19.63 2.86 -5.69
CA PHE A 20 18.78 3.99 -5.32
C PHE A 20 19.31 5.30 -5.90
N LEU A 21 20.60 5.60 -5.76
CA LEU A 21 21.20 6.85 -6.26
C LEU A 21 21.17 6.93 -7.80
N ILE A 22 21.40 5.82 -8.50
CA ILE A 22 21.26 5.76 -9.96
C ILE A 22 19.80 5.98 -10.38
N GLY A 23 18.87 5.28 -9.71
CA GLY A 23 17.43 5.43 -9.94
C GLY A 23 16.95 6.86 -9.68
N ALA A 24 17.42 7.49 -8.61
CA ALA A 24 17.15 8.88 -8.26
C ALA A 24 17.66 9.85 -9.33
N ALA A 25 18.89 9.68 -9.82
CA ALA A 25 19.45 10.53 -10.86
C ALA A 25 18.65 10.43 -12.18
N LEU A 26 18.29 9.21 -12.59
CA LEU A 26 17.45 8.98 -13.77
C LEU A 26 16.03 9.53 -13.58
N GLY A 27 15.45 9.36 -12.40
CA GLY A 27 14.13 9.87 -12.05
C GLY A 27 14.08 11.40 -12.09
N ILE A 28 15.06 12.08 -11.48
CA ILE A 28 15.19 13.54 -11.52
C ILE A 28 15.34 14.02 -12.96
N ALA A 29 16.18 13.36 -13.77
CA ALA A 29 16.37 13.72 -15.17
C ALA A 29 15.10 13.55 -16.01
N LEU A 30 14.36 12.46 -15.80
CA LEU A 30 13.07 12.22 -16.45
C LEU A 30 12.07 13.33 -16.12
N VAL A 31 11.88 13.61 -14.83
CA VAL A 31 10.94 14.64 -14.35
C VAL A 31 11.29 16.00 -14.93
N ALA A 32 12.57 16.40 -14.89
CA ALA A 32 13.02 17.65 -15.49
C ALA A 32 12.76 17.70 -16.99
N THR A 33 13.03 16.61 -17.72
CA THR A 33 12.86 16.55 -19.19
C THR A 33 11.39 16.65 -19.59
N VAL A 34 10.50 15.91 -18.92
CA VAL A 34 9.06 15.94 -19.20
C VAL A 34 8.48 17.33 -18.91
N ALA A 35 8.87 17.94 -17.78
CA ALA A 35 8.43 19.30 -17.43
C ALA A 35 8.88 20.35 -18.46
N ILE A 36 10.08 20.20 -19.05
CA ILE A 36 10.57 21.09 -20.11
C ILE A 36 9.82 20.84 -21.43
N ALA A 37 9.63 19.58 -21.82
CA ALA A 37 9.09 19.20 -23.13
C ALA A 37 7.60 19.54 -23.28
N THR A 38 6.83 19.44 -22.20
CA THR A 38 5.38 19.67 -22.22
C THR A 38 4.99 21.14 -22.05
N PHE A 39 5.97 22.03 -21.86
CA PHE A 39 5.77 23.47 -21.78
C PHE A 39 5.25 24.11 -23.08
N THR A 40 5.55 23.50 -24.23
CA THR A 40 5.05 23.93 -25.53
C THR A 40 3.52 23.85 -25.65
N CYS A 41 2.87 23.05 -24.79
CA CYS A 41 1.42 22.85 -24.74
C CYS A 41 0.71 23.75 -23.71
N GLY A 42 1.43 24.69 -23.08
CA GLY A 42 0.90 25.60 -22.07
C GLY A 42 1.29 25.25 -20.63
N PHE A 43 1.37 26.26 -19.78
CA PHE A 43 1.89 26.17 -18.40
C PHE A 43 1.17 25.12 -17.54
N GLY A 44 -0.16 25.01 -17.65
CA GLY A 44 -0.95 24.05 -16.87
C GLY A 44 -0.68 22.59 -17.26
N VAL A 45 -0.48 22.32 -18.55
CA VAL A 45 -0.15 20.98 -19.06
C VAL A 45 1.25 20.57 -18.64
N ALA A 46 2.20 21.51 -18.64
CA ALA A 46 3.57 21.26 -18.22
C ALA A 46 3.70 20.86 -16.74
N LEU A 47 2.92 21.53 -15.89
CA LEU A 47 2.89 21.23 -14.46
C LEU A 47 2.27 19.86 -14.18
N LEU A 48 1.15 19.54 -14.83
CA LEU A 48 0.48 18.24 -14.71
C LEU A 48 1.34 17.09 -15.24
N ALA A 49 2.01 17.30 -16.37
CA ALA A 49 2.92 16.30 -16.94
C ALA A 49 4.18 16.12 -16.08
N GLY A 50 4.71 17.20 -15.47
CA GLY A 50 5.78 17.11 -14.48
C GLY A 50 5.37 16.32 -13.23
N LEU A 51 4.12 16.47 -12.78
CA LEU A 51 3.56 15.71 -11.66
C LEU A 51 3.43 14.21 -12.00
N ALA A 52 2.86 13.89 -13.17
CA ALA A 52 2.75 12.52 -13.64
C ALA A 52 4.13 11.87 -13.85
N ALA A 53 5.10 12.64 -14.37
CA ALA A 53 6.48 12.20 -14.45
C ALA A 53 7.13 12.01 -13.07
N GLY A 54 6.68 12.75 -12.05
CA GLY A 54 7.10 12.55 -10.65
C GLY A 54 6.80 11.15 -10.13
N ILE A 55 5.64 10.58 -10.50
CA ILE A 55 5.30 9.17 -10.22
C ILE A 55 6.25 8.24 -10.98
N GLY A 56 6.57 8.56 -12.24
CA GLY A 56 7.56 7.81 -13.02
C GLY A 56 8.98 7.88 -12.41
N GLY A 57 9.37 9.02 -11.85
CA GLY A 57 10.67 9.23 -11.22
C GLY A 57 10.84 8.44 -9.92
N SER A 58 9.82 8.40 -9.07
CA SER A 58 9.85 7.60 -7.84
C SER A 58 9.90 6.10 -8.13
N LEU A 59 9.22 5.65 -9.18
CA LEU A 59 9.31 4.26 -9.66
C LEU A 59 10.73 3.89 -10.10
N LEU A 60 11.45 4.79 -10.79
CA LEU A 60 12.85 4.54 -11.17
C LEU A 60 13.78 4.45 -9.95
N THR A 61 13.51 5.23 -8.91
CA THR A 61 14.25 5.16 -7.64
C THR A 61 14.01 3.83 -6.93
N ALA A 62 12.75 3.41 -6.82
CA ALA A 62 12.38 2.13 -6.24
C ALA A 62 12.92 0.94 -7.05
N ALA A 63 12.88 1.01 -8.38
CA ALA A 63 13.46 -0.01 -9.25
C ALA A 63 14.98 -0.08 -9.11
N GLY A 64 15.66 1.08 -9.03
CA GLY A 64 17.09 1.16 -8.79
C GLY A 64 17.47 0.52 -7.46
N GLU A 65 16.77 0.88 -6.38
CA GLU A 65 16.94 0.26 -5.06
C GLU A 65 16.73 -1.26 -5.11
N ALA A 66 15.64 -1.72 -5.73
CA ALA A 66 15.32 -3.14 -5.84
C ALA A 66 16.44 -3.90 -6.56
N ILE A 67 16.92 -3.39 -7.70
CA ILE A 67 18.05 -3.98 -8.43
C ILE A 67 19.32 -3.96 -7.56
N GLY A 68 19.61 -2.85 -6.88
CA GLY A 68 20.76 -2.73 -5.98
C GLY A 68 20.71 -3.73 -4.82
N SER A 69 19.51 -3.99 -4.29
CA SER A 69 19.29 -4.95 -3.21
C SER A 69 19.54 -6.41 -3.61
N MET A 70 19.45 -6.72 -4.92
CA MET A 70 19.74 -8.06 -5.45
C MET A 70 21.23 -8.40 -5.41
N PHE A 71 22.10 -7.40 -5.32
CA PHE A 71 23.55 -7.59 -5.23
C PHE A 71 24.01 -7.32 -3.81
N SER A 72 24.60 -8.33 -3.17
CA SER A 72 25.21 -8.20 -1.85
C SER A 72 26.67 -8.63 -1.86
N SER A 73 27.43 -8.07 -0.94
CA SER A 73 28.86 -8.35 -0.75
C SER A 73 29.12 -8.74 0.70
N PRO A 74 29.89 -9.83 0.94
CA PRO A 74 30.38 -10.17 2.28
C PRO A 74 31.04 -8.95 2.92
N SER A 75 30.67 -8.65 4.16
CA SER A 75 31.10 -7.44 4.87
C SER A 75 31.48 -7.73 6.32
N GLY A 76 31.78 -8.98 6.63
CA GLY A 76 32.25 -9.42 7.94
C GLY A 76 31.53 -10.66 8.46
N THR A 77 31.64 -10.93 9.77
CA THR A 77 31.07 -12.14 10.40
C THR A 77 30.57 -11.90 11.83
N ILE A 78 29.73 -12.80 12.35
CA ILE A 78 29.29 -12.81 13.75
C ILE A 78 30.44 -13.26 14.66
N THR A 79 30.92 -12.40 15.54
CA THR A 79 32.07 -12.66 16.42
C THR A 79 31.70 -12.94 17.87
N THR A 80 30.45 -12.72 18.28
CA THR A 80 29.97 -13.08 19.63
C THR A 80 28.60 -13.74 19.55
N ALA A 81 28.38 -14.78 20.37
CA ALA A 81 27.18 -15.62 20.36
C ALA A 81 26.89 -16.21 21.74
N SER A 82 25.87 -17.08 21.84
CA SER A 82 25.49 -17.75 23.07
C SER A 82 26.68 -18.48 23.73
N PRO A 83 26.83 -18.41 25.07
CA PRO A 83 27.89 -19.13 25.77
C PRO A 83 27.64 -20.64 25.90
N ASN A 84 26.39 -21.09 25.81
CA ASN A 84 26.00 -22.46 26.15
C ASN A 84 24.96 -23.10 25.21
N VAL A 85 24.41 -22.36 24.24
CA VAL A 85 23.53 -22.91 23.21
C VAL A 85 24.29 -23.02 21.90
N PHE A 86 24.30 -24.21 21.34
CA PHE A 86 25.06 -24.54 20.13
C PHE A 86 24.12 -25.08 19.06
N ILE A 87 24.39 -24.72 17.81
CA ILE A 87 23.71 -25.19 16.60
C ILE A 87 24.80 -25.68 15.67
N ASN A 88 24.79 -26.99 15.37
CA ASN A 88 25.84 -27.67 14.60
C ASN A 88 27.25 -27.35 15.15
N SER A 89 27.42 -27.52 16.47
CA SER A 89 28.68 -27.28 17.19
C SER A 89 29.21 -25.83 17.16
N ARG A 90 28.44 -24.88 16.61
CA ARG A 90 28.75 -23.45 16.63
C ARG A 90 27.80 -22.74 17.57
N LYS A 91 28.29 -21.74 18.32
CA LYS A 91 27.48 -20.98 19.28
C LYS A 91 26.32 -20.29 18.55
N ALA A 92 25.10 -20.38 19.08
CA ALA A 92 23.92 -19.79 18.44
C ALA A 92 23.89 -18.26 18.57
N ALA A 93 23.57 -17.57 17.48
CA ALA A 93 23.48 -16.11 17.47
C ALA A 93 22.15 -15.63 18.07
N ARG A 94 22.20 -14.47 18.74
CA ARG A 94 21.09 -13.95 19.54
C ARG A 94 21.04 -12.42 19.50
N VAL A 95 19.82 -11.88 19.47
CA VAL A 95 19.56 -10.44 19.43
C VAL A 95 20.12 -9.74 20.67
N GLU A 96 20.59 -8.50 20.52
CA GLU A 96 21.21 -7.63 21.54
C GLU A 96 22.57 -8.09 22.09
N LYS A 97 22.75 -9.40 22.28
CA LYS A 97 23.91 -9.98 22.97
C LYS A 97 24.95 -10.58 22.03
N SER A 98 24.62 -10.78 20.76
CA SER A 98 25.59 -11.13 19.71
C SER A 98 26.10 -9.90 19.01
N ILE A 99 27.40 -9.94 18.69
CA ILE A 99 28.13 -8.87 18.01
C ILE A 99 28.62 -9.43 16.68
N GLY A 100 28.46 -8.66 15.61
CA GLY A 100 29.16 -8.80 14.35
C GLY A 100 30.37 -7.88 14.29
N ALA A 101 31.43 -8.33 13.62
CA ALA A 101 32.48 -7.46 13.12
C ALA A 101 32.12 -7.10 11.68
N CYS A 102 31.85 -5.81 11.43
CA CYS A 102 31.55 -5.30 10.10
C CYS A 102 32.77 -4.56 9.56
N ASP A 103 33.17 -4.87 8.33
CA ASP A 103 34.34 -4.25 7.69
C ASP A 103 34.04 -2.83 7.17
N LYS A 104 32.75 -2.50 6.99
CA LYS A 104 32.29 -1.20 6.45
C LYS A 104 31.95 -0.16 7.53
N HIS A 105 31.77 -0.58 8.78
CA HIS A 105 31.30 0.29 9.86
C HIS A 105 32.14 0.11 11.13
N PRO A 106 32.49 1.20 11.83
CA PRO A 106 33.26 1.11 13.06
C PRO A 106 32.41 0.62 14.24
N GLY A 107 32.99 -0.26 15.06
CA GLY A 107 32.45 -0.65 16.36
C GLY A 107 31.79 -2.04 16.40
N PRO A 108 31.42 -2.51 17.60
CA PRO A 108 30.67 -3.74 17.75
C PRO A 108 29.23 -3.52 17.26
N VAL A 109 28.89 -4.09 16.10
CA VAL A 109 27.53 -4.01 15.57
C VAL A 109 26.70 -5.15 16.16
N GLN A 110 25.64 -4.81 16.89
CA GLN A 110 24.77 -5.81 17.51
C GLN A 110 23.75 -6.34 16.51
N ILE A 111 23.31 -7.58 16.71
CA ILE A 111 22.15 -8.11 15.98
C ILE A 111 20.90 -7.42 16.50
N ALA A 112 20.12 -6.83 15.59
CA ALA A 112 19.00 -5.96 15.90
C ALA A 112 17.64 -6.63 15.66
N GLU A 113 17.57 -7.58 14.73
CA GLU A 113 16.36 -8.30 14.39
C GLU A 113 16.45 -9.78 14.75
N GLY A 114 15.30 -10.40 15.06
CA GLY A 114 15.24 -11.83 15.36
C GLY A 114 13.81 -12.37 15.45
N SER A 115 13.72 -13.62 15.88
CA SER A 115 12.44 -14.33 16.04
C SER A 115 11.56 -13.74 17.13
N THR A 116 10.27 -13.58 16.84
CA THR A 116 9.25 -13.18 17.83
C THR A 116 8.96 -14.26 18.88
N ASN A 117 9.20 -15.54 18.56
CA ASN A 117 8.68 -16.68 19.32
C ASN A 117 9.77 -17.61 19.85
N VAL A 118 11.01 -17.48 19.37
CA VAL A 118 12.13 -18.35 19.77
C VAL A 118 13.21 -17.54 20.45
N PHE A 119 13.57 -17.94 21.66
CA PHE A 119 14.51 -17.22 22.51
C PHE A 119 15.70 -18.11 22.89
N ILE A 120 16.89 -17.52 22.90
CA ILE A 120 18.16 -18.15 23.28
C ILE A 120 18.76 -17.30 24.40
N ASN A 121 18.87 -17.87 25.61
CA ASN A 121 19.31 -17.15 26.82
C ASN A 121 18.50 -15.86 27.08
N SER A 122 17.18 -16.00 27.00
CA SER A 122 16.19 -14.94 27.31
C SER A 122 16.21 -13.73 26.37
N VAL A 123 16.85 -13.83 25.20
CA VAL A 123 16.77 -12.85 24.10
C VAL A 123 16.39 -13.57 22.81
N ALA A 124 15.83 -12.84 21.84
CA ALA A 124 15.37 -13.44 20.59
C ALA A 124 16.51 -14.14 19.83
N ALA A 125 16.18 -15.25 19.17
CA ALA A 125 17.12 -15.98 18.34
C ALA A 125 17.29 -15.31 16.97
N ALA A 126 18.53 -15.19 16.51
CA ALA A 126 18.87 -14.60 15.23
C ALA A 126 18.93 -15.65 14.11
N ARG A 127 18.62 -15.24 12.89
CA ARG A 127 18.46 -16.09 11.72
C ARG A 127 19.05 -15.43 10.49
N LYS A 128 19.29 -16.23 9.45
CA LYS A 128 19.60 -15.71 8.12
C LYS A 128 18.49 -14.78 7.66
N GLY A 129 18.87 -13.61 7.16
CA GLY A 129 17.95 -12.54 6.76
C GLY A 129 17.67 -11.49 7.84
N ASP A 130 17.98 -11.76 9.12
CA ASP A 130 17.81 -10.77 10.18
C ASP A 130 18.93 -9.70 10.10
N LYS A 131 18.60 -8.43 10.37
CA LYS A 131 19.54 -7.29 10.31
C LYS A 131 20.33 -7.06 11.59
N LEU A 132 21.51 -6.48 11.42
CA LEU A 132 22.34 -5.87 12.45
C LEU A 132 22.05 -4.37 12.55
N THR A 133 22.46 -3.77 13.67
CA THR A 133 22.36 -2.32 13.95
C THR A 133 22.95 -1.43 12.85
N CYS A 134 23.97 -1.88 12.12
CA CYS A 134 24.56 -1.14 11.00
C CYS A 134 23.84 -1.31 9.66
N GLY A 135 22.72 -2.05 9.61
CA GLY A 135 21.98 -2.32 8.38
C GLY A 135 22.41 -3.58 7.62
N ALA A 136 23.54 -4.19 7.99
CA ALA A 136 24.00 -5.45 7.41
C ALA A 136 23.01 -6.60 7.69
N THR A 137 22.87 -7.51 6.74
CA THR A 137 22.00 -8.69 6.85
C THR A 137 22.84 -9.94 7.08
N ILE A 138 22.37 -10.86 7.93
CA ILE A 138 23.01 -12.16 8.10
C ILE A 138 22.80 -13.00 6.82
N SER A 139 23.87 -13.26 6.07
CA SER A 139 23.83 -13.92 4.76
C SER A 139 23.98 -15.44 4.82
N ALA A 140 24.56 -15.97 5.90
CA ALA A 140 24.74 -17.39 6.13
C ALA A 140 23.98 -17.89 7.36
N GLY A 141 23.56 -19.15 7.35
CA GLY A 141 22.86 -19.79 8.46
C GLY A 141 23.17 -21.28 8.56
N SER A 142 22.44 -21.98 9.41
CA SER A 142 22.52 -23.42 9.60
C SER A 142 21.76 -24.18 8.51
N ASP A 143 22.41 -25.19 7.91
CA ASP A 143 21.85 -25.95 6.77
C ASP A 143 20.60 -26.80 7.12
N ASN A 144 20.44 -27.15 8.40
CA ASN A 144 19.41 -28.09 8.86
C ASN A 144 18.71 -27.67 10.16
N VAL A 145 19.06 -26.51 10.73
CA VAL A 145 18.39 -25.99 11.93
C VAL A 145 17.70 -24.70 11.57
N ILE A 146 16.38 -24.72 11.70
CA ILE A 146 15.50 -23.66 11.25
C ILE A 146 14.77 -23.08 12.47
N ILE A 147 14.70 -21.77 12.55
CA ILE A 147 14.04 -21.06 13.65
C ILE A 147 12.76 -20.40 13.12
N GLY A 148 11.65 -20.71 13.77
CA GLY A 148 10.32 -20.20 13.46
C GLY A 148 10.07 -18.78 13.99
N GLY A 149 8.81 -18.34 13.92
CA GLY A 149 8.37 -17.01 14.36
C GLY A 149 8.52 -15.92 13.29
N GLY A 150 7.84 -14.80 13.49
CA GLY A 150 8.00 -13.60 12.67
C GLY A 150 9.35 -12.94 12.92
N THR A 151 9.67 -11.88 12.16
CA THR A 151 10.83 -11.02 12.40
C THR A 151 10.40 -9.78 13.16
N TYR A 152 11.08 -9.47 14.25
CA TYR A 152 10.88 -8.23 15.00
C TYR A 152 12.21 -7.49 15.18
N ARG A 153 12.15 -6.17 15.11
CA ARG A 153 13.28 -5.25 15.27
C ARG A 153 13.35 -4.79 16.73
N TYR A 154 14.28 -5.36 17.49
CA TYR A 154 14.50 -5.09 18.91
C TYR A 154 15.44 -3.90 19.14
N LEU A 155 16.37 -3.67 18.23
CA LEU A 155 17.29 -2.51 18.25
C LEU A 155 17.10 -1.64 17.00
N PRO A 156 17.38 -0.34 17.07
CA PRO A 156 17.40 0.51 15.88
C PRO A 156 18.41 -0.02 14.87
N VAL A 157 18.03 0.05 13.59
CA VAL A 157 18.86 -0.36 12.47
C VAL A 157 19.11 0.87 11.61
N ASP A 158 20.37 1.17 11.37
CA ASP A 158 20.80 2.16 10.39
C ASP A 158 20.67 1.54 9.00
N ASP A 159 19.49 1.69 8.38
CA ASP A 159 19.22 1.16 7.04
C ASP A 159 20.14 1.80 5.99
N GLU A 160 20.53 1.02 4.96
CA GLU A 160 21.50 1.47 3.93
C GLU A 160 21.06 2.74 3.19
N ILE A 161 19.76 2.98 3.11
CA ILE A 161 19.18 4.22 2.58
C ILE A 161 18.49 4.91 3.75
N PRO A 162 19.13 5.93 4.35
CA PRO A 162 18.55 6.64 5.48
C PRO A 162 17.34 7.48 5.03
N GLU A 163 16.38 7.67 5.93
CA GLU A 163 15.10 8.34 5.64
C GLU A 163 15.29 9.78 5.13
N TRP A 164 16.28 10.50 5.66
CA TRP A 164 16.59 11.86 5.21
C TRP A 164 17.02 11.89 3.73
N LEU A 165 17.69 10.84 3.25
CA LEU A 165 18.15 10.77 1.86
C LEU A 165 16.99 10.49 0.91
N ARG A 166 16.05 9.62 1.30
CA ARG A 166 14.79 9.42 0.56
C ARG A 166 14.03 10.72 0.43
N THR A 167 13.82 11.39 1.56
CA THR A 167 13.16 12.70 1.64
C THR A 167 13.85 13.73 0.74
N THR A 168 15.19 13.77 0.74
CA THR A 168 15.96 14.70 -0.09
C THR A 168 15.75 14.44 -1.57
N VAL A 169 15.82 13.19 -2.01
CA VAL A 169 15.62 12.81 -3.43
C VAL A 169 14.23 13.17 -3.92
N ASP A 170 13.20 12.86 -3.14
CA ASP A 170 11.82 13.18 -3.48
C ASP A 170 11.58 14.69 -3.56
N VAL A 171 12.14 15.47 -2.62
CA VAL A 171 12.11 16.95 -2.68
C VAL A 171 12.83 17.44 -3.94
N LEU A 172 13.97 16.87 -4.29
CA LEU A 172 14.69 17.21 -5.52
C LEU A 172 13.87 16.87 -6.77
N MET A 173 13.12 15.77 -6.79
CA MET A 173 12.21 15.45 -7.89
C MET A 173 11.08 16.47 -8.02
N ALA A 174 10.46 16.86 -6.90
CA ALA A 174 9.43 17.91 -6.89
C ALA A 174 9.99 19.25 -7.40
N ILE A 175 11.19 19.63 -6.96
CA ILE A 175 11.90 20.82 -7.43
C ILE A 175 12.24 20.70 -8.92
N ALA A 176 12.69 19.53 -9.39
CA ALA A 176 13.05 19.31 -10.79
C ALA A 176 11.85 19.48 -11.73
N GLY A 177 10.67 18.99 -11.32
CA GLY A 177 9.42 19.17 -12.07
C GLY A 177 9.03 20.66 -12.19
N ALA A 178 9.20 21.42 -11.10
CA ALA A 178 8.95 22.84 -11.10
C ALA A 178 10.01 23.66 -11.87
N ALA A 179 11.29 23.36 -11.67
CA ALA A 179 12.42 24.05 -12.29
C ALA A 179 12.42 23.88 -13.82
N GLY A 180 12.06 22.69 -14.32
CA GLY A 180 11.87 22.46 -15.76
C GLY A 180 10.82 23.40 -16.37
N GLY A 181 9.70 23.61 -15.67
CA GLY A 181 8.68 24.58 -16.06
C GLY A 181 9.16 26.05 -15.96
N ILE A 182 9.91 26.41 -14.91
CA ILE A 182 10.43 27.78 -14.71
C ILE A 182 11.50 28.14 -15.75
N ALA A 183 12.41 27.23 -16.07
CA ALA A 183 13.50 27.48 -17.03
C ALA A 183 12.95 27.80 -18.43
N GLN A 184 11.87 27.14 -18.85
CA GLN A 184 11.20 27.49 -20.11
C GLN A 184 10.31 28.72 -20.01
N LEU A 185 9.69 28.99 -18.86
CA LEU A 185 9.04 30.27 -18.58
C LEU A 185 9.99 31.44 -18.83
N ILE A 186 11.20 31.39 -18.26
CA ILE A 186 12.23 32.45 -18.42
C ILE A 186 12.65 32.61 -19.88
N LYS A 187 12.88 31.50 -20.60
CA LYS A 187 13.21 31.52 -22.04
C LYS A 187 12.08 32.12 -22.87
N ALA A 188 10.85 31.70 -22.63
CA ALA A 188 9.69 32.10 -23.41
C ALA A 188 9.16 33.50 -22.99
N GLY A 189 9.47 33.97 -21.77
CA GLY A 189 9.17 35.32 -21.26
C GLY A 189 9.95 36.45 -21.92
N THR A 190 10.89 36.13 -22.81
CA THR A 190 11.53 37.08 -23.72
C THR A 190 10.60 37.52 -24.85
N GLN A 191 9.48 36.81 -25.09
CA GLN A 191 8.49 37.17 -26.10
C GLN A 191 7.46 38.18 -25.58
N ALA A 192 7.13 39.18 -26.41
CA ALA A 192 6.20 40.26 -26.08
C ALA A 192 4.78 39.72 -25.84
N GLY A 193 4.38 39.68 -24.56
CA GLY A 193 3.09 39.15 -24.11
C GLY A 193 3.20 38.39 -22.78
N MET A 194 4.31 37.69 -22.54
CA MET A 194 4.49 36.83 -21.34
C MET A 194 5.13 37.50 -20.13
N LYS A 195 5.70 38.71 -20.27
CA LYS A 195 6.23 39.49 -19.13
C LYS A 195 5.16 39.81 -18.07
N ALA A 196 3.90 39.96 -18.48
CA ALA A 196 2.79 40.24 -17.55
C ALA A 196 2.33 39.00 -16.75
N VAL A 197 2.51 37.80 -17.31
CA VAL A 197 2.08 36.53 -16.70
C VAL A 197 3.17 35.93 -15.80
N MET A 198 4.43 36.28 -16.05
CA MET A 198 5.59 35.77 -15.33
C MET A 198 5.54 35.89 -13.79
N PRO A 199 5.11 37.01 -13.18
CA PRO A 199 5.02 37.11 -11.73
C PRO A 199 3.96 36.16 -11.13
N CYS A 200 2.85 35.95 -11.84
CA CYS A 200 1.77 35.05 -11.43
C CYS A 200 2.18 33.59 -11.55
N ALA A 201 2.85 33.23 -12.65
CA ALA A 201 3.34 31.89 -12.88
C ALA A 201 4.41 31.50 -11.84
N LEU A 202 5.35 32.40 -11.51
CA LEU A 202 6.35 32.18 -10.46
C LEU A 202 5.70 31.98 -9.08
N LYS A 203 4.72 32.82 -8.71
CA LYS A 203 3.98 32.66 -7.45
C LYS A 203 3.23 31.34 -7.39
N PHE A 204 2.59 30.93 -8.48
CA PHE A 204 1.87 29.67 -8.56
C PHE A 204 2.80 28.47 -8.45
N THR A 205 3.93 28.45 -9.18
CA THR A 205 4.91 27.37 -9.09
C THR A 205 5.55 27.29 -7.70
N ALA A 206 5.90 28.43 -7.10
CA ALA A 206 6.47 28.45 -5.75
C ALA A 206 5.47 27.93 -4.71
N GLY A 207 4.21 28.37 -4.78
CA GLY A 207 3.14 27.87 -3.92
C GLY A 207 2.85 26.39 -4.12
N PHE A 208 2.91 25.91 -5.36
CA PHE A 208 2.73 24.50 -5.69
C PHE A 208 3.83 23.61 -5.14
N VAL A 209 5.12 23.96 -5.31
CA VAL A 209 6.25 23.19 -4.74
C VAL A 209 6.16 23.16 -3.22
N ALA A 210 5.90 24.32 -2.60
CA ALA A 210 5.71 24.39 -1.16
C ALA A 210 4.52 23.52 -0.71
N GLY A 211 3.43 23.52 -1.48
CA GLY A 211 2.24 22.70 -1.24
C GLY A 211 2.50 21.20 -1.38
N GLU A 212 3.18 20.75 -2.43
CA GLU A 212 3.54 19.34 -2.68
C GLU A 212 4.44 18.79 -1.55
N VAL A 213 5.49 19.55 -1.20
CA VAL A 213 6.42 19.18 -0.13
C VAL A 213 5.71 19.16 1.22
N ALA A 214 4.91 20.20 1.53
CA ALA A 214 4.11 20.22 2.76
C ALA A 214 3.08 19.08 2.78
N SER A 215 2.46 18.77 1.63
CA SER A 215 1.49 17.70 1.51
C SER A 215 2.12 16.36 1.85
N ARG A 216 3.25 15.99 1.23
CA ARG A 216 3.87 14.67 1.44
C ARG A 216 4.53 14.50 2.81
N TYR A 217 5.13 15.54 3.37
CA TYR A 217 5.94 15.41 4.59
C TYR A 217 5.28 15.95 5.86
N VAL A 218 4.22 16.74 5.74
CA VAL A 218 3.50 17.31 6.90
C VAL A 218 2.06 16.82 6.90
N VAL A 219 1.33 16.98 5.81
CA VAL A 219 -0.10 16.68 5.77
C VAL A 219 -0.33 15.17 5.70
N GLU A 220 0.35 14.44 4.82
CA GLU A 220 0.15 13.00 4.60
C GLU A 220 0.52 12.14 5.81
N PRO A 221 1.64 12.37 6.53
CA PRO A 221 1.94 11.58 7.73
C PRO A 221 0.96 11.87 8.88
N VAL A 222 0.51 13.12 9.01
CA VAL A 222 -0.49 13.53 10.01
C VAL A 222 -1.86 12.98 9.65
N ALA A 223 -2.27 13.06 8.38
CA ALA A 223 -3.49 12.48 7.86
C ALA A 223 -3.47 10.96 8.02
N ARG A 224 -2.37 10.27 7.67
CA ARG A 224 -2.22 8.83 7.89
C ARG A 224 -2.29 8.46 9.37
N LYS A 225 -1.76 9.29 10.27
CA LYS A 225 -1.83 9.08 11.73
C LYS A 225 -3.21 9.41 12.31
N ALA A 226 -3.94 10.35 11.72
CA ALA A 226 -5.27 10.77 12.14
C ALA A 226 -6.39 9.90 11.55
N ILE A 227 -6.18 9.36 10.35
CA ILE A 227 -7.09 8.46 9.62
C ILE A 227 -6.76 7.00 9.98
N GLY A 228 -5.53 6.72 10.42
CA GLY A 228 -5.02 5.39 10.78
C GLY A 228 -5.39 4.92 12.19
N GLY A 229 -6.69 4.92 12.54
CA GLY A 229 -7.20 4.15 13.69
C GLY A 229 -6.94 2.63 13.59
N LEU A 230 -6.31 2.18 12.51
CA LEU A 230 -5.78 0.84 12.26
C LEU A 230 -4.29 0.78 12.66
N VAL A 231 -3.99 0.72 13.96
CA VAL A 231 -2.64 0.35 14.42
C VAL A 231 -2.58 -1.17 14.55
N GLY A 232 -1.83 -1.80 13.65
CA GLY A 232 -1.44 -3.21 13.75
C GLY A 232 -2.60 -4.19 13.57
N ASN A 233 -3.11 -4.31 12.33
CA ASN A 233 -4.02 -5.38 11.89
C ASN A 233 -4.06 -6.55 12.88
N PRO A 234 -5.13 -6.71 13.69
CA PRO A 234 -6.51 -6.61 13.21
C PRO A 234 -7.52 -5.98 14.21
N VAL A 235 -7.24 -4.88 14.92
CA VAL A 235 -8.22 -4.30 15.87
C VAL A 235 -8.56 -2.85 15.54
N ASP A 236 -9.86 -2.57 15.37
CA ASP A 236 -10.40 -1.20 15.30
C ASP A 236 -10.48 -0.63 16.72
N LEU A 237 -9.69 0.42 17.00
CA LEU A 237 -9.59 1.03 18.33
C LEU A 237 -10.88 1.76 18.76
N THR A 238 -11.74 2.14 17.81
CA THR A 238 -12.97 2.90 18.10
C THR A 238 -14.06 1.98 18.63
N THR A 239 -14.17 0.80 18.02
CA THR A 239 -15.25 -0.16 18.29
C THR A 239 -14.77 -1.36 19.11
N GLY A 240 -13.46 -1.59 19.19
CA GLY A 240 -12.85 -2.76 19.82
C GLY A 240 -13.02 -4.07 19.05
N ARG A 241 -13.61 -4.01 17.85
CA ARG A 241 -13.84 -5.20 17.02
C ARG A 241 -12.58 -5.64 16.30
N LYS A 242 -12.45 -6.95 16.09
CA LYS A 242 -11.42 -7.50 15.23
C LYS A 242 -11.85 -7.31 13.77
N LEU A 243 -11.03 -6.62 12.97
CA LEU A 243 -11.28 -6.36 11.56
C LEU A 243 -10.11 -6.87 10.72
N ILE A 244 -10.41 -7.67 9.71
CA ILE A 244 -9.47 -8.06 8.66
C ILE A 244 -10.05 -7.49 7.36
N PRO A 245 -9.42 -6.46 6.77
CA PRO A 245 -9.90 -5.88 5.52
C PRO A 245 -9.73 -6.89 4.39
N ASP A 246 -10.31 -6.57 3.21
CA ASP A 246 -10.34 -7.44 2.04
C ASP A 246 -8.99 -8.13 1.76
N GLU A 247 -8.92 -9.41 2.14
CA GLU A 247 -7.79 -10.27 1.82
C GLU A 247 -8.10 -10.98 0.50
N ILE A 248 -7.37 -10.62 -0.55
CA ILE A 248 -7.53 -11.24 -1.86
C ILE A 248 -6.88 -12.63 -1.82
N ASP A 249 -7.70 -13.67 -1.89
CA ASP A 249 -7.21 -15.05 -1.95
C ASP A 249 -6.68 -15.38 -3.35
N PHE A 250 -7.42 -14.96 -4.40
CA PHE A 250 -6.99 -15.08 -5.79
C PHE A 250 -7.67 -14.03 -6.68
N SER A 251 -7.04 -13.75 -7.82
CA SER A 251 -7.62 -12.94 -8.89
C SER A 251 -7.59 -13.69 -10.21
N LEU A 252 -8.68 -13.61 -10.97
CA LEU A 252 -8.75 -14.10 -12.34
C LEU A 252 -8.78 -12.90 -13.29
N PRO A 253 -7.73 -12.69 -14.11
CA PRO A 253 -7.68 -11.57 -15.03
C PRO A 253 -8.70 -11.72 -16.16
N GLY A 254 -9.29 -10.61 -16.58
CA GLY A 254 -10.28 -10.56 -17.65
C GLY A 254 -10.73 -9.13 -17.93
N LEU A 255 -11.60 -8.97 -18.94
CA LEU A 255 -12.23 -7.68 -19.26
C LEU A 255 -13.10 -7.13 -18.10
N MET A 256 -13.54 -8.04 -17.24
CA MET A 256 -14.06 -7.78 -15.92
C MET A 256 -13.37 -8.76 -14.97
N PRO A 257 -12.35 -8.34 -14.22
CA PRO A 257 -11.58 -9.24 -13.37
C PRO A 257 -12.45 -9.78 -12.24
N ILE A 258 -12.23 -11.03 -11.86
CA ILE A 258 -12.83 -11.62 -10.66
C ILE A 258 -11.78 -11.53 -9.57
N GLU A 259 -12.04 -10.69 -8.58
CA GLU A 259 -11.22 -10.61 -7.36
C GLU A 259 -11.95 -11.34 -6.26
N TRP A 260 -11.41 -12.49 -5.85
CA TRP A 260 -11.93 -13.24 -4.72
C TRP A 260 -11.30 -12.68 -3.45
N SER A 261 -12.03 -11.80 -2.78
CA SER A 261 -11.65 -11.26 -1.48
C SER A 261 -12.62 -11.68 -0.39
N ARG A 262 -12.13 -11.68 0.84
CA ARG A 262 -12.92 -11.97 2.03
C ARG A 262 -12.79 -10.82 3.02
N PHE A 263 -13.93 -10.30 3.47
CA PHE A 263 -14.01 -9.35 4.56
C PHE A 263 -14.33 -10.08 5.87
N TYR A 264 -13.61 -9.77 6.95
CA TYR A 264 -13.94 -10.29 8.28
C TYR A 264 -14.11 -9.17 9.30
N ALA A 265 -15.19 -9.24 10.06
CA ALA A 265 -15.33 -8.50 11.30
C ALA A 265 -15.98 -9.36 12.40
N SER A 266 -15.45 -9.29 13.62
CA SER A 266 -15.88 -10.15 14.72
C SER A 266 -17.30 -9.90 15.22
N ASP A 267 -17.84 -8.72 14.93
CA ASP A 267 -19.20 -8.28 15.29
C ASP A 267 -20.25 -8.57 14.21
N LEU A 268 -19.83 -9.06 13.04
CA LEU A 268 -20.76 -9.39 11.97
C LEU A 268 -21.60 -10.61 12.32
N THR A 269 -22.92 -10.41 12.25
CA THR A 269 -23.93 -11.45 12.49
C THR A 269 -24.50 -12.03 11.20
N VAL A 270 -24.03 -11.55 10.03
CA VAL A 270 -24.44 -12.05 8.71
C VAL A 270 -24.05 -13.51 8.56
N ASP A 271 -24.96 -14.30 7.98
CA ASP A 271 -24.74 -15.71 7.67
C ASP A 271 -24.21 -15.84 6.24
N SER A 272 -22.89 -15.72 6.09
CA SER A 272 -22.18 -15.90 4.82
C SER A 272 -21.92 -17.38 4.54
N VAL A 273 -21.69 -17.72 3.27
CA VAL A 273 -21.23 -19.05 2.83
C VAL A 273 -19.95 -19.50 3.57
N LEU A 274 -19.12 -18.55 4.04
CA LEU A 274 -17.90 -18.84 4.80
C LEU A 274 -18.12 -18.92 6.32
N GLY A 275 -19.36 -18.80 6.77
CA GLY A 275 -19.76 -18.79 8.17
C GLY A 275 -19.72 -17.40 8.80
N ARG A 276 -20.18 -17.33 10.06
CA ARG A 276 -20.34 -16.08 10.81
C ARG A 276 -19.04 -15.27 10.88
N GLY A 277 -19.18 -13.97 10.65
CA GLY A 277 -18.09 -13.00 10.74
C GLY A 277 -17.40 -12.72 9.42
N TRP A 278 -17.64 -13.55 8.40
CA TRP A 278 -17.14 -13.37 7.04
C TRP A 278 -18.23 -12.82 6.13
N VAL A 279 -17.84 -12.03 5.12
CA VAL A 279 -18.71 -11.60 4.02
C VAL A 279 -17.89 -11.60 2.74
N LEU A 280 -18.51 -12.05 1.64
CA LEU A 280 -17.94 -11.97 0.30
C LEU A 280 -18.51 -10.77 -0.48
N PRO A 281 -17.76 -10.14 -1.40
CA PRO A 281 -18.21 -8.97 -2.15
C PRO A 281 -19.51 -9.15 -2.95
N TRP A 282 -19.83 -10.39 -3.34
CA TRP A 282 -21.03 -10.73 -4.13
C TRP A 282 -22.20 -11.26 -3.28
N GLU A 283 -22.07 -11.31 -1.95
CA GLU A 283 -23.16 -11.65 -1.01
C GLU A 283 -24.03 -10.45 -0.67
N GLN A 284 -23.96 -9.38 -1.46
CA GLN A 284 -24.85 -8.24 -1.35
C GLN A 284 -26.30 -8.63 -1.66
N SER A 285 -27.23 -8.06 -0.90
CA SER A 285 -28.66 -8.30 -1.09
C SER A 285 -29.47 -7.03 -0.88
N VAL A 286 -30.66 -7.00 -1.47
CA VAL A 286 -31.63 -5.91 -1.29
C VAL A 286 -32.95 -6.51 -0.81
N ARG A 287 -33.54 -5.93 0.22
CA ARG A 287 -34.88 -6.28 0.70
C ARG A 287 -35.78 -5.06 0.77
N ARG A 288 -37.07 -5.24 0.49
CA ARG A 288 -38.07 -4.17 0.61
C ARG A 288 -38.99 -4.43 1.79
N GLN A 289 -39.21 -3.39 2.59
CA GLN A 289 -40.16 -3.41 3.70
C GLN A 289 -40.94 -2.09 3.71
N GLY A 290 -42.14 -2.12 3.12
CA GLY A 290 -43.02 -0.97 2.95
C GLY A 290 -42.38 0.14 2.13
N SER A 291 -42.17 1.29 2.77
CA SER A 291 -41.60 2.50 2.16
C SER A 291 -40.08 2.53 2.12
N PHE A 292 -39.41 1.48 2.61
CA PHE A 292 -37.95 1.42 2.66
C PHE A 292 -37.39 0.23 1.90
N ILE A 293 -36.21 0.44 1.33
CA ILE A 293 -35.35 -0.55 0.69
C ILE A 293 -34.09 -0.65 1.55
N TYR A 294 -33.75 -1.84 2.00
CA TYR A 294 -32.53 -2.09 2.78
C TYR A 294 -31.53 -2.81 1.89
N LEU A 295 -30.37 -2.19 1.71
CA LEU A 295 -29.22 -2.79 1.06
C LEU A 295 -28.32 -3.42 2.12
N THR A 296 -28.00 -4.70 1.97
CA THR A 296 -26.87 -5.32 2.66
C THR A 296 -25.64 -5.19 1.76
N ASP A 297 -24.66 -4.39 2.18
CA ASP A 297 -23.45 -4.13 1.41
C ASP A 297 -22.41 -5.26 1.47
N ASN A 298 -21.28 -5.09 0.78
CA ASN A 298 -20.16 -6.04 0.77
C ASN A 298 -19.43 -6.18 2.11
N GLN A 299 -19.80 -5.39 3.12
CA GLN A 299 -19.28 -5.47 4.49
C GLN A 299 -20.36 -5.98 5.46
N GLY A 300 -21.53 -6.40 4.96
CA GLY A 300 -22.64 -6.88 5.77
C GLY A 300 -23.40 -5.79 6.53
N ARG A 301 -23.24 -4.50 6.16
CA ARG A 301 -23.98 -3.39 6.76
C ARG A 301 -25.34 -3.24 6.07
N GLU A 302 -26.37 -3.00 6.87
CA GLU A 302 -27.69 -2.61 6.35
C GLU A 302 -27.76 -1.10 6.15
N ILE A 303 -27.99 -0.69 4.90
CA ILE A 303 -28.08 0.70 4.46
C ILE A 303 -29.52 0.97 4.01
N PRO A 304 -30.28 1.83 4.71
CA PRO A 304 -31.66 2.13 4.34
C PRO A 304 -31.72 3.17 3.21
N PHE A 305 -32.63 2.93 2.28
CA PHE A 305 -33.05 3.82 1.21
C PHE A 305 -34.57 3.96 1.24
N VAL A 306 -35.09 5.06 0.68
CA VAL A 306 -36.52 5.17 0.39
C VAL A 306 -36.87 4.30 -0.82
N ALA A 307 -38.03 3.65 -0.79
CA ALA A 307 -38.54 2.92 -1.94
C ALA A 307 -38.77 3.86 -3.13
N LEU A 308 -38.32 3.44 -4.30
CA LEU A 308 -38.33 4.24 -5.52
C LEU A 308 -39.47 3.80 -6.43
N GLN A 309 -40.07 4.77 -7.14
CA GLN A 309 -40.96 4.47 -8.25
C GLN A 309 -40.14 4.05 -9.49
N PRO A 310 -40.73 3.29 -10.43
CA PRO A 310 -40.05 2.94 -11.67
C PRO A 310 -39.54 4.17 -12.42
N GLY A 311 -38.27 4.16 -12.80
CA GLY A 311 -37.57 5.27 -13.46
C GLY A 311 -36.89 6.26 -12.51
N GLU A 312 -37.09 6.14 -11.19
CA GLU A 312 -36.43 7.01 -10.21
C GLU A 312 -35.04 6.52 -9.81
N ARG A 313 -34.21 7.47 -9.37
CA ARG A 313 -32.91 7.19 -8.74
C ARG A 313 -32.70 8.11 -7.54
N ILE A 314 -31.98 7.63 -6.54
CA ILE A 314 -31.55 8.42 -5.39
C ILE A 314 -30.06 8.23 -5.15
N TYR A 315 -29.36 9.32 -4.83
CA TYR A 315 -27.96 9.30 -4.47
C TYR A 315 -27.80 9.30 -2.95
N ASN A 316 -26.96 8.42 -2.43
CA ASN A 316 -26.52 8.46 -1.03
C ASN A 316 -25.11 9.05 -0.96
N PRO A 317 -24.93 10.28 -0.45
CA PRO A 317 -23.61 10.93 -0.37
C PRO A 317 -22.63 10.25 0.58
N HIS A 318 -23.11 9.54 1.61
CA HIS A 318 -22.26 8.87 2.59
C HIS A 318 -21.65 7.60 2.01
N GLU A 319 -22.43 6.86 1.24
CA GLU A 319 -22.03 5.59 0.63
C GLU A 319 -21.54 5.78 -0.81
N GLN A 320 -21.66 6.99 -1.36
CA GLN A 320 -21.26 7.37 -2.71
C GLN A 320 -21.84 6.48 -3.81
N VAL A 321 -23.07 5.99 -3.62
CA VAL A 321 -23.78 5.13 -4.58
C VAL A 321 -25.15 5.69 -4.94
N TYR A 322 -25.61 5.37 -6.13
CA TYR A 322 -26.99 5.58 -6.56
C TYR A 322 -27.77 4.28 -6.42
N LEU A 323 -28.92 4.34 -5.75
CA LEU A 323 -29.96 3.32 -5.91
C LEU A 323 -30.86 3.73 -7.06
N VAL A 324 -31.10 2.83 -8.00
CA VAL A 324 -31.88 3.07 -9.21
C VAL A 324 -32.98 2.01 -9.31
N CYS A 325 -34.20 2.47 -9.56
CA CYS A 325 -35.31 1.61 -9.96
C CYS A 325 -35.53 1.81 -11.45
N THR A 326 -35.33 0.76 -12.25
CA THR A 326 -35.54 0.83 -13.70
C THR A 326 -37.02 1.06 -14.03
N GLU A 327 -37.33 1.43 -15.27
CA GLU A 327 -38.73 1.57 -15.72
C GLU A 327 -39.51 0.24 -15.61
N GLY A 328 -38.82 -0.90 -15.65
CA GLY A 328 -39.40 -2.23 -15.43
C GLY A 328 -39.59 -2.61 -13.96
N GLY A 329 -39.25 -1.73 -13.00
CA GLY A 329 -39.36 -2.02 -11.56
C GLY A 329 -38.22 -2.84 -10.97
N HIS A 330 -37.10 -2.99 -11.69
CA HIS A 330 -35.92 -3.69 -11.19
C HIS A 330 -35.01 -2.75 -10.42
N TYR A 331 -34.40 -3.23 -9.34
CA TYR A 331 -33.44 -2.48 -8.56
C TYR A 331 -32.01 -2.78 -8.99
N LEU A 332 -31.21 -1.72 -9.09
CA LEU A 332 -29.77 -1.79 -9.27
C LEU A 332 -29.06 -0.70 -8.45
N LEU A 333 -27.81 -0.95 -8.07
CA LEU A 333 -26.91 0.08 -7.56
C LEU A 333 -25.94 0.51 -8.65
N GLN A 334 -25.69 1.80 -8.73
CA GLN A 334 -24.65 2.37 -9.59
C GLN A 334 -23.61 3.09 -8.71
N THR A 335 -22.37 2.63 -8.81
CA THR A 335 -21.20 3.31 -8.20
C THR A 335 -20.76 4.50 -9.05
N LEU A 336 -19.93 5.38 -8.49
CA LEU A 336 -19.37 6.52 -9.24
C LEU A 336 -18.48 6.09 -10.41
N ASP A 337 -17.85 4.92 -10.30
CA ASP A 337 -17.01 4.33 -11.36
C ASP A 337 -17.82 3.62 -12.45
N ASN A 338 -19.16 3.75 -12.42
CA ASN A 338 -20.10 3.10 -13.36
C ASN A 338 -20.00 1.57 -13.36
N LEU A 339 -19.82 0.98 -12.17
CA LEU A 339 -20.20 -0.40 -11.92
C LEU A 339 -21.66 -0.47 -11.48
N PHE A 340 -22.40 -1.36 -12.12
CA PHE A 340 -23.82 -1.61 -11.94
C PHE A 340 -24.03 -2.96 -11.25
N PHE A 341 -24.62 -2.94 -10.06
CA PHE A 341 -24.97 -4.13 -9.28
C PHE A 341 -26.46 -4.38 -9.43
N TYR A 342 -26.84 -5.42 -10.14
CA TYR A 342 -28.22 -5.70 -10.51
C TYR A 342 -28.81 -6.79 -9.60
N PHE A 343 -29.91 -6.44 -8.92
CA PHE A 343 -30.63 -7.32 -8.00
C PHE A 343 -31.91 -7.89 -8.62
N GLY A 344 -32.50 -7.20 -9.60
CA GLY A 344 -33.75 -7.60 -10.24
C GLY A 344 -34.98 -7.05 -9.52
N GLU A 345 -36.10 -7.76 -9.61
CA GLU A 345 -37.34 -7.36 -8.93
C GLU A 345 -37.24 -7.59 -7.43
N VAL A 346 -37.60 -6.58 -6.63
CA VAL A 346 -37.58 -6.66 -5.17
C VAL A 346 -39.01 -6.59 -4.63
N PRO A 347 -39.61 -7.74 -4.24
CA PRO A 347 -40.97 -7.78 -3.74
C PRO A 347 -41.07 -7.16 -2.35
N ASP A 348 -42.21 -6.56 -2.03
CA ASP A 348 -42.52 -5.99 -0.71
C ASP A 348 -42.93 -7.08 0.31
N THR A 349 -42.10 -8.11 0.43
CA THR A 349 -42.30 -9.26 1.33
C THR A 349 -41.24 -9.34 2.42
N ASN A 350 -40.35 -8.34 2.49
CA ASN A 350 -39.16 -8.35 3.34
C ASN A 350 -38.25 -9.56 3.11
N THR A 351 -38.28 -10.11 1.90
CA THR A 351 -37.40 -11.20 1.46
C THR A 351 -36.12 -10.61 0.88
N GLU A 352 -34.97 -11.19 1.22
CA GLU A 352 -33.70 -10.79 0.64
C GLU A 352 -33.60 -11.24 -0.82
N VAL A 353 -33.34 -10.29 -1.70
CA VAL A 353 -33.06 -10.54 -3.11
C VAL A 353 -31.56 -10.37 -3.32
N PRO A 354 -30.84 -11.47 -3.62
CA PRO A 354 -29.39 -11.42 -3.70
C PRO A 354 -28.93 -10.85 -5.05
N LEU A 355 -27.70 -10.34 -5.08
CA LEU A 355 -27.05 -9.80 -6.27
C LEU A 355 -27.02 -10.83 -7.41
N GLN A 356 -27.54 -10.49 -8.59
CA GLN A 356 -27.62 -11.40 -9.74
C GLN A 356 -26.54 -11.14 -10.79
N ARG A 357 -26.11 -9.88 -10.95
CA ARG A 357 -25.14 -9.47 -11.96
C ARG A 357 -24.38 -8.23 -11.53
N ILE A 358 -23.09 -8.18 -11.84
CA ILE A 358 -22.29 -6.95 -11.79
C ILE A 358 -21.89 -6.63 -13.22
N GLU A 359 -22.01 -5.39 -13.65
CA GLU A 359 -21.70 -4.96 -15.00
C GLU A 359 -20.94 -3.64 -15.00
N ASN A 360 -19.99 -3.46 -15.92
CA ASN A 360 -19.29 -2.19 -16.10
C ASN A 360 -19.91 -1.34 -17.22
N ALA A 361 -19.48 -0.08 -17.33
CA ALA A 361 -19.91 0.84 -18.38
C ALA A 361 -19.66 0.36 -19.83
N LEU A 362 -18.81 -0.65 -20.04
CA LEU A 362 -18.52 -1.23 -21.35
C LEU A 362 -19.41 -2.45 -21.69
N GLY A 363 -20.31 -2.85 -20.79
CA GLY A 363 -21.20 -3.99 -20.98
C GLY A 363 -20.58 -5.35 -20.68
N HIS A 364 -19.37 -5.39 -20.10
CA HIS A 364 -18.82 -6.63 -19.56
C HIS A 364 -19.47 -6.92 -18.21
N PHE A 365 -19.82 -8.18 -17.95
CA PHE A 365 -20.56 -8.55 -16.75
C PHE A 365 -20.11 -9.86 -16.12
N LEU A 366 -20.29 -9.95 -14.80
CA LEU A 366 -20.26 -11.17 -14.01
C LEU A 366 -21.71 -11.54 -13.67
N HIS A 367 -22.10 -12.78 -13.94
CA HIS A 367 -23.42 -13.29 -13.61
C HIS A 367 -23.33 -14.36 -12.53
N PHE A 368 -24.18 -14.26 -11.51
CA PHE A 368 -24.18 -15.14 -10.36
C PHE A 368 -25.39 -16.07 -10.41
N THR A 369 -25.13 -17.37 -10.58
CA THR A 369 -26.13 -18.41 -10.50
C THR A 369 -26.01 -19.11 -9.16
N ARG A 370 -27.11 -19.19 -8.41
CA ARG A 370 -27.17 -19.87 -7.12
C ARG A 370 -27.90 -21.20 -7.24
N THR A 371 -27.53 -22.12 -6.37
CA THR A 371 -28.20 -23.41 -6.20
C THR A 371 -29.60 -23.24 -5.57
N PRO A 372 -30.47 -24.28 -5.61
CA PRO A 372 -31.79 -24.22 -4.98
C PRO A 372 -31.76 -23.91 -3.48
N ASP A 373 -30.64 -24.21 -2.82
CA ASP A 373 -30.41 -23.97 -1.38
C ASP A 373 -29.90 -22.54 -1.09
N GLY A 374 -29.77 -21.69 -2.12
CA GLY A 374 -29.36 -20.28 -1.96
C GLY A 374 -27.84 -20.06 -1.89
N THR A 375 -27.04 -21.13 -1.96
CA THR A 375 -25.56 -21.06 -2.03
C THR A 375 -25.03 -20.93 -3.46
#